data_AF-A0AA86R4D8-F1
#
_entry.id   AF-A0AA86R4D8-F1
#
_cell.length_a   1.000
_cell.length_b   1.000
_cell.length_c   1.000
_cell.angle_alpha   90.00
_cell.angle_beta   90.00
_cell.angle_gamma   90.00
#
_symmetry.space_group_name_H-M   'P 1'
#
loop_
_entity.id
_entity.type
_entity.pdbx_description
1 polymer ?
#
loop_
_entity_poly.entity_id
_entity_poly.type
_entity_poly.pdbx_seq_one_letter_code
_entity_poly.pdbx_strand_id
1 'polypeptide(L)'
;MQTFQSVDLQNPRKLISVQCSNLPPSRCLATVFSSDSAVYILSGLSSTATEERILGDLWKFDGEFTQIELSGSNPEVCGAQALQFSHYFLIVGGFSGQKLDGSKQMNSTVWVLDCWNSKCTANVLGVVDMNAVFRVQGALLIGGGLKVEILQLKGMEAEVAFD
;
A
#
# COMPACT_ATOMS: atom_id res chain seq x y z
N MET A 1 -6.37 -4.01 27.07
CA MET A 1 -5.40 -4.91 27.71
C MET A 1 -5.61 -6.28 27.10
N GLN A 2 -4.83 -6.64 26.08
CA GLN A 2 -4.91 -7.96 25.47
C GLN A 2 -4.16 -8.97 26.33
N THR A 3 -4.80 -10.08 26.66
CA THR A 3 -4.17 -11.19 27.37
C THR A 3 -3.57 -12.12 26.33
N PHE A 4 -2.27 -12.00 26.08
CA PHE A 4 -1.56 -13.03 25.32
C PHE A 4 -1.51 -14.29 26.17
N GLN A 5 -2.27 -15.32 25.77
CA GLN A 5 -2.14 -16.64 26.38
C GLN A 5 -0.79 -17.23 25.94
N SER A 6 -0.01 -17.71 26.90
CA SER A 6 1.26 -18.38 26.66
C SER A 6 1.08 -19.51 25.64
N VAL A 7 1.95 -19.55 24.62
CA VAL A 7 1.98 -20.66 23.66
C VAL A 7 2.32 -21.94 24.43
N ASP A 8 1.41 -22.90 24.40
CA ASP A 8 1.63 -24.23 24.95
C ASP A 8 2.56 -25.00 23.99
N LEU A 9 3.86 -24.94 24.28
CA LEU A 9 4.90 -25.60 23.50
C LEU A 9 4.78 -27.13 23.52
N GLN A 10 3.96 -27.72 24.41
CA GLN A 10 3.74 -29.16 24.47
C GLN A 10 2.62 -29.62 23.53
N ASN A 11 1.80 -28.71 23.01
CA ASN A 11 0.77 -29.02 22.03
C ASN A 11 0.78 -28.01 20.86
N PRO A 12 1.69 -28.19 19.88
CA PRO A 12 1.83 -27.26 18.75
C PRO A 12 0.62 -27.22 17.82
N ARG A 13 -0.40 -28.07 18.04
CA ARG A 13 -1.67 -28.06 17.29
C ARG A 13 -2.80 -27.32 18.00
N LYS A 14 -2.57 -26.83 19.22
CA LYS A 14 -3.55 -26.00 19.91
C LYS A 14 -3.55 -24.62 19.25
N LEU A 15 -4.39 -24.49 18.22
CA LEU A 15 -4.61 -23.24 17.52
C LEU A 15 -5.14 -22.23 18.54
N ILE A 16 -4.36 -21.19 18.79
CA ILE A 16 -4.81 -20.03 19.54
C ILE A 16 -5.78 -19.30 18.60
N SER A 17 -7.08 -19.41 18.89
CA SER A 17 -8.09 -18.60 18.24
C SER A 17 -7.93 -17.16 18.72
N VAL A 18 -7.25 -16.33 17.95
CA VAL A 18 -7.28 -14.88 18.14
C VAL A 18 -8.62 -14.37 17.60
N GLN A 19 -9.51 -13.95 18.49
CA GLN A 19 -10.76 -13.30 18.11
C GLN A 19 -10.47 -11.83 17.78
N CYS A 20 -10.31 -11.51 16.49
CA CYS A 20 -10.25 -10.14 16.01
C CYS A 20 -11.67 -9.71 15.62
N SER A 21 -12.26 -8.76 16.34
CA SER A 21 -13.60 -8.23 16.03
C SER A 21 -13.61 -7.21 14.89
N ASN A 22 -12.44 -6.71 14.47
CA ASN A 22 -12.28 -5.69 13.44
C ASN A 22 -11.31 -6.16 12.35
N LEU A 23 -11.73 -7.10 11.52
CA LEU A 23 -10.89 -7.66 10.45
C LEU A 23 -11.01 -6.84 9.16
N PRO A 24 -9.91 -6.68 8.39
CA PRO A 24 -10.01 -6.18 7.03
C PRO A 24 -10.91 -7.11 6.20
N PRO A 25 -11.71 -6.55 5.27
CA PRO A 25 -12.43 -7.36 4.28
C PRO A 25 -11.51 -8.33 3.53
N SER A 26 -12.06 -9.50 3.18
CA SER A 26 -11.36 -10.51 2.39
C SER A 26 -10.95 -9.97 1.02
N ARG A 27 -9.69 -10.19 0.64
CA ARG A 27 -9.06 -9.56 -0.53
C ARG A 27 -7.93 -10.41 -1.10
N CYS A 28 -7.67 -10.27 -2.39
CA CYS A 28 -6.47 -10.78 -3.06
C CYS A 28 -5.69 -9.64 -3.73
N LEU A 29 -4.43 -9.87 -4.09
CA LEU A 29 -3.56 -8.87 -4.73
C LEU A 29 -3.45 -7.56 -3.91
N ALA A 30 -3.55 -7.65 -2.58
CA ALA A 30 -3.34 -6.50 -1.70
C ALA A 30 -1.85 -6.15 -1.65
N THR A 31 -1.57 -4.86 -1.47
CA THR A 31 -0.21 -4.39 -1.23
C THR A 31 0.08 -4.54 0.26
N VAL A 32 1.07 -5.35 0.61
CA VAL A 32 1.45 -5.59 2.01
C VAL A 32 2.85 -5.05 2.23
N PHE A 33 3.03 -4.30 3.31
CA PHE A 33 4.32 -3.76 3.73
C PHE A 33 4.40 -3.71 5.25
N SER A 34 5.61 -3.63 5.79
CA SER A 34 5.84 -3.59 7.23
C SER A 34 6.68 -2.39 7.61
N SER A 35 6.52 -1.93 8.85
CA SER A 35 7.49 -1.11 9.58
C SER A 35 8.07 -1.92 10.74
N ASP A 36 8.93 -1.31 11.55
CA ASP A 36 9.47 -1.95 12.75
C ASP A 36 8.38 -2.33 13.78
N SER A 37 7.21 -1.71 13.72
CA SER A 37 6.16 -1.84 14.74
C SER A 37 4.82 -2.36 14.22
N ALA A 38 4.62 -2.44 12.91
CA ALA A 38 3.33 -2.81 12.34
C ALA A 38 3.43 -3.42 10.95
N VAL A 39 2.40 -4.19 10.59
CA VAL A 39 2.13 -4.61 9.21
C VAL A 39 1.00 -3.77 8.66
N TYR A 40 1.10 -3.35 7.42
CA TYR A 40 0.09 -2.58 6.72
C TYR A 40 -0.43 -3.36 5.53
N ILE A 41 -1.74 -3.27 5.31
CA ILE A 41 -2.44 -3.86 4.17
C ILE A 41 -3.15 -2.72 3.46
N LEU A 42 -2.71 -2.43 2.25
CA LEU A 42 -3.29 -1.39 1.41
C LEU A 42 -4.03 -2.03 0.23
N SER A 43 -5.26 -1.56 0.02
CA SER A 43 -6.05 -1.84 -1.17
C SER A 43 -6.21 -3.35 -1.43
N GLY A 44 -6.21 -3.77 -2.69
CA GLY A 44 -6.47 -5.13 -3.14
C GLY A 44 -7.84 -5.30 -3.80
N LEU A 45 -8.03 -6.44 -4.46
CA LEU A 45 -9.29 -6.82 -5.07
C LEU A 45 -10.13 -7.57 -4.03
N SER A 46 -11.35 -7.09 -3.76
CA SER A 46 -12.31 -7.83 -2.93
C SER A 46 -12.54 -9.21 -3.53
N SER A 47 -12.38 -10.25 -2.71
CA SER A 47 -12.52 -11.65 -3.14
C SER A 47 -13.88 -12.24 -2.75
N THR A 48 -14.87 -11.40 -2.46
CA THR A 48 -16.23 -11.83 -2.18
C THR A 48 -17.05 -11.86 -3.48
N ALA A 49 -17.86 -12.90 -3.68
CA ALA A 49 -18.60 -13.16 -4.92
C ALA A 49 -19.61 -12.06 -5.31
N THR A 50 -19.91 -11.12 -4.42
CA THR A 50 -20.92 -10.07 -4.60
C THR A 50 -20.33 -8.70 -4.94
N GLU A 51 -19.03 -8.50 -4.73
CA GLU A 51 -18.36 -7.20 -4.96
C GLU A 51 -16.96 -7.42 -5.54
N GLU A 52 -16.84 -7.57 -6.85
CA GLU A 52 -15.55 -7.44 -7.54
C GLU A 52 -15.20 -5.96 -7.70
N ARG A 53 -14.62 -5.39 -6.64
CA ARG A 53 -14.09 -4.02 -6.65
C ARG A 53 -12.70 -3.95 -6.05
N ILE A 54 -11.94 -2.96 -6.49
CA ILE A 54 -10.69 -2.60 -5.85
C ILE A 54 -11.01 -1.80 -4.58
N LEU A 55 -10.45 -2.23 -3.46
CA LEU A 55 -10.63 -1.58 -2.17
C LEU A 55 -9.70 -0.36 -2.09
N GLY A 56 -10.13 0.76 -1.54
CA GLY A 56 -9.28 1.96 -1.35
C GLY A 56 -8.81 2.15 0.09
N ASP A 57 -8.89 1.11 0.91
CA ASP A 57 -8.64 1.19 2.35
C ASP A 57 -7.17 0.88 2.73
N LEU A 58 -6.74 1.43 3.86
CA LEU A 58 -5.50 1.09 4.52
C LEU A 58 -5.82 0.45 5.87
N TRP A 59 -5.19 -0.68 6.17
CA TRP A 59 -5.28 -1.36 7.45
C TRP A 59 -3.90 -1.47 8.08
N LYS A 60 -3.84 -1.30 9.39
CA LYS A 60 -2.65 -1.51 10.21
C LYS A 60 -2.88 -2.69 11.14
N PHE A 61 -1.85 -3.50 11.34
CA PHE A 61 -1.79 -4.57 12.33
C PHE A 61 -0.57 -4.39 13.23
N ASP A 62 -0.80 -4.14 14.51
CA ASP A 62 0.21 -4.01 15.57
C ASP A 62 -0.13 -4.88 16.80
N GLY A 63 -0.85 -5.98 16.55
CA GLY A 63 -1.49 -6.82 17.58
C GLY A 63 -3.02 -6.77 17.48
N GLU A 64 -3.56 -5.66 16.96
CA GLU A 64 -4.95 -5.51 16.56
C GLU A 64 -5.05 -4.90 15.16
N PHE A 65 -6.11 -5.24 14.44
CA PHE A 65 -6.41 -4.61 13.17
C PHE A 65 -7.15 -3.29 13.39
N THR A 66 -6.59 -2.24 12.82
CA THR A 66 -7.21 -0.90 12.80
C THR A 66 -7.25 -0.39 11.37
N GLN A 67 -8.43 0.02 10.91
CA GLN A 67 -8.56 0.73 9.65
C GLN A 67 -8.00 2.14 9.82
N ILE A 68 -7.12 2.55 8.92
CA ILE A 68 -6.50 3.87 8.92
C ILE A 68 -7.20 4.72 7.87
N GLU A 69 -7.78 5.83 8.31
CA GLU A 69 -8.32 6.83 7.40
C GLU A 69 -7.18 7.56 6.69
N LEU A 70 -7.23 7.54 5.36
CA LEU A 70 -6.33 8.31 4.52
C LEU A 70 -6.98 9.68 4.25
N SER A 71 -6.23 10.75 4.50
CA SER A 71 -6.58 12.06 3.97
C SER A 71 -6.03 12.18 2.55
N GLY A 72 -6.88 12.58 1.59
CA GLY A 72 -6.51 12.69 0.18
C GLY A 72 -7.28 11.72 -0.71
N SER A 73 -6.71 11.40 -1.87
CA SER A 73 -7.28 10.39 -2.76
C SER A 73 -6.85 8.99 -2.29
N ASN A 74 -7.80 8.07 -2.14
CA ASN A 74 -7.47 6.70 -1.77
C ASN A 74 -6.84 5.97 -2.96
N PRO A 75 -5.71 5.26 -2.77
CA PRO A 75 -5.13 4.44 -3.81
C PRO A 75 -6.00 3.19 -4.01
N GLU A 76 -6.98 3.28 -4.91
CA GLU A 76 -7.74 2.14 -5.41
C GLU A 76 -6.88 1.35 -6.41
N VAL A 77 -5.84 0.65 -5.91
CA VAL A 77 -4.85 -0.09 -6.72
C VAL A 77 -4.66 -1.54 -6.24
N CYS A 78 -4.83 -2.53 -7.11
CA CYS A 78 -4.50 -3.92 -6.79
C CYS A 78 -3.22 -4.39 -7.48
N GLY A 79 -2.46 -5.27 -6.83
CA GLY A 79 -1.20 -5.79 -7.35
C GLY A 79 -0.07 -4.76 -7.42
N ALA A 80 -0.17 -3.65 -6.68
CA ALA A 80 0.91 -2.68 -6.58
C ALA A 80 2.03 -3.22 -5.69
N GLN A 81 3.21 -2.61 -5.82
CA GLN A 81 4.35 -2.87 -4.95
C GLN A 81 4.53 -1.70 -3.99
N ALA A 82 4.94 -1.99 -2.75
CA ALA A 82 5.30 -0.99 -1.76
C ALA A 82 6.80 -1.00 -1.50
N LEU A 83 7.40 0.18 -1.47
CA LEU A 83 8.78 0.42 -1.08
C LEU A 83 8.79 1.24 0.19
N GLN A 84 9.45 0.75 1.23
CA GLN A 84 9.59 1.45 2.50
C GLN A 84 10.78 2.41 2.47
N PHE A 85 10.55 3.63 2.95
CA PHE A 85 11.58 4.62 3.26
C PHE A 85 11.47 5.02 4.74
N SER A 86 12.41 5.83 5.24
CA SER A 86 12.47 6.20 6.66
C SER A 86 11.20 6.86 7.19
N HIS A 87 10.47 7.61 6.34
CA HIS A 87 9.30 8.40 6.77
C HIS A 87 8.04 8.18 5.93
N TYR A 88 8.12 7.44 4.84
CA TYR A 88 7.00 7.24 3.93
C TYR A 88 7.12 5.90 3.21
N PHE A 89 6.02 5.48 2.60
CA PHE A 89 5.97 4.36 1.68
C PHE A 89 5.69 4.88 0.28
N LEU A 90 6.41 4.34 -0.70
CA LEU A 90 6.13 4.57 -2.11
C LEU A 90 5.36 3.37 -2.65
N ILE A 91 4.15 3.61 -3.15
CA ILE A 91 3.35 2.59 -3.80
C ILE A 91 3.48 2.80 -5.30
N VAL A 92 3.97 1.78 -6.01
CA VAL A 92 4.28 1.86 -7.43
C VAL A 92 3.51 0.79 -8.18
N GLY A 93 2.86 1.21 -9.28
CA GLY A 93 2.22 0.32 -10.23
C GLY A 93 0.85 -0.18 -9.78
N GLY A 94 0.53 -1.41 -10.17
CA GLY A 94 -0.76 -2.04 -9.94
C GLY A 94 -1.79 -1.72 -11.01
N PHE A 95 -3.00 -2.23 -10.79
CA PHE A 95 -4.17 -1.99 -11.63
C PHE A 95 -5.14 -1.10 -10.87
N SER A 96 -5.66 -0.07 -11.53
CA SER A 96 -6.71 0.81 -11.00
C SER A 96 -8.00 0.69 -11.82
N GLY A 97 -9.15 0.95 -11.20
CA GLY A 97 -10.46 0.98 -11.87
C GLY A 97 -11.53 0.12 -11.18
N GLN A 98 -12.80 0.53 -11.30
CA GLN A 98 -13.89 -0.02 -10.48
C GLN A 98 -14.50 -1.34 -11.00
N LYS A 99 -14.13 -1.83 -12.19
CA LYS A 99 -14.63 -3.11 -12.73
C LYS A 99 -13.56 -3.88 -13.49
N LEU A 100 -13.61 -5.20 -13.39
CA LEU A 100 -12.85 -6.15 -14.23
C LEU A 100 -13.46 -6.29 -15.64
N ASP A 101 -14.06 -5.24 -16.22
CA ASP A 101 -14.80 -5.34 -17.49
C ASP A 101 -13.90 -5.25 -18.74
N GLY A 102 -12.76 -5.95 -18.75
CA GLY A 102 -11.90 -6.11 -19.93
C GLY A 102 -11.24 -4.85 -20.50
N SER A 103 -11.64 -3.65 -20.05
CA SER A 103 -11.15 -2.35 -20.52
C SER A 103 -10.03 -1.76 -19.65
N LYS A 104 -9.33 -2.61 -18.88
CA LYS A 104 -8.33 -2.19 -17.90
C LYS A 104 -7.23 -1.37 -18.55
N GLN A 105 -7.13 -0.11 -18.15
CA GLN A 105 -5.92 0.65 -18.33
C GLN A 105 -4.97 0.32 -17.18
N MET A 106 -3.83 -0.22 -17.55
CA MET A 106 -2.64 -0.31 -16.71
C MET A 106 -2.13 1.12 -16.48
N ASN A 107 -2.69 1.84 -15.51
CA ASN A 107 -2.15 3.12 -15.05
C ASN A 107 -1.22 2.84 -13.87
N SER A 108 0.10 2.90 -14.09
CA SER A 108 1.06 2.85 -12.99
C SER A 108 1.11 4.20 -12.28
N THR A 109 0.09 4.50 -11.50
CA THR A 109 0.12 5.67 -10.62
C THR A 109 1.13 5.43 -9.50
N VAL A 110 2.01 6.40 -9.28
CA VAL A 110 2.92 6.40 -8.13
C VAL A 110 2.26 7.17 -7.01
N TRP A 111 2.09 6.51 -5.86
CA TRP A 111 1.52 7.10 -4.67
C TRP A 111 2.57 7.21 -3.59
N VAL A 112 2.52 8.31 -2.84
CA VAL A 112 3.24 8.47 -1.59
C VAL A 112 2.25 8.34 -0.47
N LEU A 113 2.58 7.44 0.45
CA LEU A 113 1.86 7.26 1.69
C LEU A 113 2.76 7.70 2.84
N ASP A 114 2.44 8.85 3.44
CA ASP A 114 3.08 9.30 4.69
C ASP A 114 2.15 8.96 5.85
N CYS A 115 2.62 8.07 6.73
CA CYS A 115 1.86 7.49 7.84
C CYS A 115 2.51 7.72 9.21
N TRP A 116 3.31 8.78 9.37
CA TRP A 116 4.13 8.94 10.57
C TRP A 116 3.40 9.53 11.79
N ASN A 117 2.34 10.33 11.60
CA ASN A 117 1.74 11.13 12.67
C ASN A 117 0.22 10.94 12.80
N SER A 118 -0.26 9.76 13.25
CA SER A 118 -1.69 9.40 13.48
C SER A 118 -2.70 9.72 12.37
N LYS A 119 -2.24 10.32 11.28
CA LYS A 119 -2.92 10.76 10.08
C LYS A 119 -2.06 10.24 8.95
N CYS A 120 -2.64 9.43 8.09
CA CYS A 120 -2.00 8.99 6.87
C CYS A 120 -2.44 9.89 5.73
N THR A 121 -1.50 10.45 4.98
CA THR A 121 -1.80 11.18 3.74
C THR A 121 -1.42 10.31 2.57
N ALA A 122 -2.33 10.18 1.60
CA ALA A 122 -2.07 9.53 0.33
C ALA A 122 -2.09 10.58 -0.78
N ASN A 123 -0.96 10.74 -1.45
CA ASN A 123 -0.79 11.72 -2.53
C ASN A 123 -0.35 11.00 -3.81
N VAL A 124 -0.97 11.35 -4.93
CA VAL A 124 -0.51 10.94 -6.25
C VAL A 124 0.68 11.81 -6.63
N LEU A 125 1.83 11.19 -6.90
CA LEU A 125 2.99 11.90 -7.45
C LEU A 125 2.93 12.01 -8.97
N GLY A 126 2.34 11.03 -9.64
CA GLY A 126 2.26 11.01 -11.09
C GLY A 126 1.77 9.68 -11.63
N VAL A 127 1.53 9.66 -12.94
CA VAL A 127 1.22 8.44 -13.69
C VAL A 127 2.46 8.08 -14.50
N VAL A 128 2.87 6.83 -14.36
CA VAL A 128 4.04 6.27 -14.99
C VAL A 128 3.58 5.29 -16.08
N ASP A 129 4.33 5.13 -17.16
CA ASP A 129 4.09 4.10 -18.20
C ASP A 129 4.89 2.84 -17.85
N MET A 130 4.25 1.68 -17.74
CA MET A 130 4.91 0.41 -17.36
C MET A 130 5.89 -0.12 -18.41
N ASN A 131 5.92 0.44 -19.62
CA ASN A 131 6.99 0.13 -20.58
C ASN A 131 8.31 0.83 -20.26
N ALA A 132 8.33 1.72 -19.28
CA ALA A 132 9.54 2.40 -18.86
C ALA A 132 10.06 1.83 -17.54
N VAL A 133 11.38 1.67 -17.46
CA VAL A 133 12.06 1.33 -16.22
C VAL A 133 12.34 2.63 -15.50
N PHE A 134 12.02 2.71 -14.22
CA PHE A 134 12.26 3.90 -13.43
C PHE A 134 13.23 3.60 -12.31
N ARG A 135 14.09 4.58 -12.03
CA ARG A 135 14.91 4.58 -10.81
C ARG A 135 14.48 5.78 -9.98
N VAL A 136 14.00 5.50 -8.78
CA VAL A 136 13.86 6.52 -7.75
C VAL A 136 15.26 6.81 -7.24
N GLN A 137 15.83 7.96 -7.58
CA GLN A 137 17.19 8.33 -7.18
C GLN A 137 17.24 9.04 -5.83
N GLY A 138 16.15 9.69 -5.45
CA GLY A 138 16.03 10.33 -4.15
C GLY A 138 14.61 10.79 -3.89
N ALA A 139 14.30 10.97 -2.62
CA ALA A 139 13.18 11.79 -2.21
C ALA A 139 13.67 12.77 -1.15
N LEU A 140 13.19 14.00 -1.25
CA LEU A 140 13.56 15.08 -0.37
C LEU A 140 12.30 15.78 0.10
N LEU A 141 12.11 15.87 1.42
CA LEU A 141 11.14 16.78 2.00
C LEU A 141 11.67 18.21 1.89
N ILE A 142 10.97 19.09 1.18
CA ILE A 142 11.26 20.53 1.13
C ILE A 142 9.99 21.28 1.51
N GLY A 143 10.04 22.04 2.61
CA GLY A 143 8.93 22.94 3.00
C GLY A 143 7.61 22.23 3.34
N GLY A 144 7.65 20.98 3.82
CA GLY A 144 6.44 20.19 4.13
C GLY A 144 5.84 19.44 2.93
N GLY A 145 6.42 19.58 1.73
CA GLY A 145 6.11 18.75 0.58
C GLY A 145 7.20 17.69 0.33
N LEU A 146 6.80 16.49 -0.07
CA LEU A 146 7.74 15.49 -0.57
C LEU A 146 8.00 15.73 -2.06
N LYS A 147 9.26 15.97 -2.42
CA LYS A 147 9.72 15.88 -3.81
C LYS A 147 10.36 14.52 -4.04
N VAL A 148 9.95 13.80 -5.07
CA VAL A 148 10.56 12.54 -5.48
C VAL A 148 11.20 12.73 -6.84
N GLU A 149 12.48 12.43 -6.93
CA GLU A 149 13.20 12.42 -8.19
C GLU A 149 13.08 11.03 -8.82
N ILE A 150 12.22 10.96 -9.84
CA ILE A 150 11.99 9.77 -10.64
C ILE A 150 12.77 9.95 -11.94
N LEU A 151 13.78 9.12 -12.18
CA LEU A 151 14.40 9.05 -13.49
C LEU A 151 13.75 7.97 -14.33
N GLN A 152 13.24 8.39 -15.49
CA GLN A 152 12.81 7.49 -16.55
C GLN A 152 14.05 6.99 -17.30
N LEU A 153 14.29 5.68 -17.26
CA LEU A 153 15.34 5.04 -18.04
C LEU A 153 14.76 4.65 -19.41
N LYS A 154 14.97 5.48 -20.43
CA LYS A 154 14.70 5.12 -21.83
C LYS A 154 16.01 4.68 -22.47
N GLY A 155 16.16 3.40 -22.80
CA GLY A 155 17.24 2.95 -23.69
C GLY A 155 18.67 3.40 -23.30
N MET A 156 19.00 3.41 -22.00
CA MET A 156 20.28 3.85 -21.41
C MET A 156 20.50 5.37 -21.25
N GLU A 157 19.53 6.22 -21.58
CA GLU A 157 19.56 7.64 -21.21
C GLU A 157 18.45 7.97 -20.22
N ALA A 158 18.80 8.75 -19.20
CA ALA A 158 17.93 9.05 -18.08
C ALA A 158 17.51 10.52 -18.15
N GLU A 159 16.22 10.78 -18.26
CA GLU A 159 15.65 12.13 -18.30
C GLU A 159 14.96 12.43 -16.96
N VAL A 160 15.25 13.60 -16.38
CA VAL A 160 14.69 14.04 -15.09
C VAL A 160 13.50 14.93 -15.37
N ALA A 161 12.30 14.53 -14.93
CA ALA A 161 11.12 15.38 -14.95
C ALA A 161 10.88 15.97 -13.55
N PHE A 162 10.65 17.28 -13.48
CA PHE A 162 10.22 17.98 -12.28
C PHE A 162 8.79 18.47 -12.49
N ASP A 163 7.90 18.15 -11.56
CA ASP A 163 6.65 18.89 -11.31
C ASP A 163 6.67 19.47 -9.88
#